data_AF-A0A8J7PZP9-F1
#
_entry.id   AF-A0A8J7PZP9-F1
#
_cell.length_a   1.000
_cell.length_b   1.000
_cell.length_c   1.000
_cell.angle_alpha   90.00
_cell.angle_beta   90.00
_cell.angle_gamma   90.00
#
_symmetry.space_group_name_H-M   'P 1'
#
loop_
_entity.id
_entity.type
_entity.pdbx_description
1 polymer ?
#
loop_
_entity_poly.entity_id
_entity_poly.type
_entity_poly.pdbx_seq_one_letter_code
_entity_poly.pdbx_strand_id
1 'polypeptide(L)'
;SIGSALFLGRGIKGNRVVGATDEKQFAVPVDPKTLGPNKEKGIRMRPEHIHQALRELAGIADHPQSKKFPLGVADADRLRGLWG
;
A
#
# COMPACT_ATOMS: atom_id res chain seq x y z
N SER A 1 4.99 0.44 -15.17
CA SER A 1 3.64 -0.14 -15.33
C SER A 1 2.72 0.41 -14.25
N ILE A 2 1.46 0.68 -14.57
CA ILE A 2 0.40 1.06 -13.64
C ILE A 2 -0.64 -0.05 -13.72
N GLY A 3 -1.06 -0.58 -12.57
CA GLY A 3 -1.94 -1.73 -12.51
C GLY A 3 -2.89 -1.62 -11.34
N SER A 4 -3.85 -2.55 -11.30
CA SER A 4 -4.83 -2.66 -10.22
C SER A 4 -4.78 -4.07 -9.63
N ALA A 5 -5.10 -4.18 -8.35
CA ALA A 5 -5.25 -5.45 -7.66
C ALA A 5 -6.53 -5.39 -6.81
N LEU A 6 -7.25 -6.51 -6.74
CA LEU A 6 -8.42 -6.68 -5.88
C LEU A 6 -8.02 -7.53 -4.68
N PHE A 7 -8.35 -7.07 -3.49
CA PHE A 7 -8.13 -7.80 -2.24
C PHE A 7 -9.46 -8.09 -1.57
N LEU A 8 -9.65 -9.34 -1.16
CA LEU A 8 -10.86 -9.85 -0.53
C LEU A 8 -10.45 -10.80 0.60
N GLY A 9 -11.11 -10.72 1.75
CA GLY A 9 -10.84 -11.63 2.85
C GLY A 9 -11.14 -11.04 4.22
N ARG A 10 -10.91 -11.85 5.25
CA ARG A 10 -11.11 -11.44 6.64
C ARG A 10 -10.10 -10.37 7.04
N GLY A 11 -10.59 -9.31 7.68
CA GLY A 11 -9.77 -8.16 8.07
C GLY A 11 -9.50 -7.17 6.94
N ILE A 12 -10.13 -7.33 5.77
CA ILE A 12 -10.03 -6.41 4.63
C ILE A 12 -11.37 -5.68 4.44
N LYS A 13 -11.34 -4.36 4.55
CA LYS A 13 -12.47 -3.45 4.38
C LYS A 13 -12.92 -3.47 2.92
N GLY A 14 -14.16 -3.93 2.71
CA GLY A 14 -14.82 -3.89 1.41
C GLY A 14 -15.28 -2.47 1.03
N ASN A 15 -15.79 -2.36 -0.21
CA ASN A 15 -16.33 -1.12 -0.78
C ASN A 15 -15.37 0.09 -0.65
N ARG A 16 -14.07 -0.17 -0.89
CA ARG A 16 -13.02 0.85 -0.79
C ARG A 16 -12.11 0.77 -2.01
N VAL A 17 -11.85 1.92 -2.60
CA VAL A 17 -10.82 2.11 -3.63
C VAL A 17 -9.73 2.99 -3.04
N VAL A 18 -8.47 2.61 -3.25
CA VAL A 18 -7.30 3.40 -2.86
C VAL A 18 -6.39 3.54 -4.08
N GLY A 19 -5.96 4.77 -4.35
CA GLY A 19 -5.21 5.12 -5.56
C GLY A 19 -6.11 5.72 -6.64
N ALA A 20 -5.47 6.45 -7.55
CA ALA A 20 -6.11 7.10 -8.69
C ALA A 20 -5.08 7.30 -9.81
N THR A 21 -5.58 7.54 -11.02
CA THR A 21 -4.77 8.01 -12.13
C THR A 21 -5.26 9.39 -12.59
N ASP A 22 -4.37 10.17 -13.18
CA ASP A 22 -4.73 11.43 -13.84
C ASP A 22 -5.22 11.20 -15.29
N GLU A 23 -5.52 12.30 -15.99
CA GLU A 23 -5.99 12.31 -17.38
C GLU A 23 -5.02 11.64 -18.37
N LYS A 24 -3.73 11.58 -18.01
CA LYS A 24 -2.68 10.94 -18.81
C LYS A 24 -2.42 9.50 -18.38
N GLN A 25 -3.30 8.96 -17.53
CA GLN A 25 -3.19 7.64 -16.91
C GLN A 25 -1.95 7.46 -16.04
N PHE A 26 -1.36 8.54 -15.51
CA PHE A 26 -0.27 8.43 -14.54
C PHE A 26 -0.80 8.25 -13.12
N ALA A 27 -0.08 7.47 -12.32
CA ALA A 27 -0.43 7.23 -10.93
C ALA A 27 -0.37 8.53 -10.13
N VAL A 28 -1.47 8.89 -9.49
CA VAL A 28 -1.53 10.02 -8.57
C VAL A 28 -0.90 9.58 -7.24
N PRO A 29 0.06 10.35 -6.68
CA PRO A 29 0.63 10.01 -5.38
C PRO A 29 -0.42 10.01 -4.27
N VAL A 30 -0.21 9.16 -3.26
CA VAL A 30 -1.16 8.89 -2.18
C VAL A 30 -0.50 9.20 -0.84
N ASP A 31 -1.22 9.85 0.06
CA ASP A 31 -0.78 10.02 1.44
C ASP A 31 -0.81 8.65 2.16
N PRO A 32 0.30 8.13 2.69
CA PRO A 32 0.36 6.79 3.25
C PRO A 32 -0.42 6.63 4.57
N LYS A 33 -0.84 7.73 5.21
CA LYS A 33 -1.61 7.71 6.45
C LYS A 33 -3.11 7.84 6.21
N THR A 34 -3.51 8.77 5.34
CA THR A 34 -4.93 9.01 5.04
C THR A 34 -5.44 8.15 3.89
N LEU A 35 -4.53 7.65 3.05
CA LEU A 35 -4.79 6.87 1.84
C LEU A 35 -5.58 7.65 0.77
N GLY A 36 -5.65 8.98 0.91
CA GLY A 36 -6.21 9.89 -0.09
C GLY A 36 -5.16 10.37 -1.10
N PRO A 37 -5.58 10.81 -2.30
CA PRO A 37 -4.69 11.43 -3.27
C PRO A 37 -4.01 12.68 -2.70
N ASN A 38 -2.69 12.79 -2.88
CA ASN A 38 -1.91 13.95 -2.46
C ASN A 38 -0.75 14.17 -3.44
N LYS A 39 -0.93 15.07 -4.41
CA LYS A 39 0.05 15.30 -5.50
C LYS A 39 1.38 15.89 -5.02
N GLU A 40 1.36 16.64 -3.93
CA GLU A 40 2.53 17.41 -3.48
C GLU A 40 3.40 16.64 -2.48
N LYS A 41 2.76 15.92 -1.55
CA LYS A 41 3.44 15.26 -0.42
C LYS A 41 3.13 13.76 -0.31
N GLY A 42 2.33 13.22 -1.23
CA GLY A 42 2.04 11.80 -1.27
C GLY A 42 3.20 10.98 -1.81
N ILE A 43 3.18 9.68 -1.52
CA ILE A 43 4.12 8.73 -2.08
C ILE A 43 3.57 8.11 -3.37
N ARG A 44 4.45 7.75 -4.29
CA ARG A 44 4.07 6.88 -5.40
C ARG A 44 3.93 5.46 -4.86
N MET A 45 2.70 4.95 -4.83
CA MET A 45 2.43 3.59 -4.41
C MET A 45 3.12 2.58 -5.35
N ARG A 46 3.73 1.56 -4.76
CA ARG A 46 4.51 0.50 -5.42
C ARG A 46 4.17 -0.86 -4.81
N PRO A 47 4.43 -1.99 -5.50
CA PRO A 47 4.14 -3.33 -4.99
C PRO A 47 4.73 -3.60 -3.60
N GLU A 48 5.93 -3.12 -3.31
CA GLU A 48 6.57 -3.26 -1.99
C GLU A 48 5.72 -2.71 -0.82
N HIS A 49 5.02 -1.59 -1.01
CA HIS A 49 4.13 -1.03 0.02
C HIS A 49 2.94 -1.95 0.29
N ILE A 50 2.37 -2.54 -0.78
CA ILE A 50 1.25 -3.48 -0.68
C ILE A 50 1.70 -4.78 -0.03
N HIS A 51 2.84 -5.34 -0.44
CA HIS A 51 3.39 -6.55 0.15
C HIS A 51 3.79 -6.35 1.62
N GLN A 52 4.31 -5.18 1.99
CA GLN A 52 4.58 -4.85 3.39
C GLN A 52 3.28 -4.84 4.20
N ALA A 53 2.24 -4.17 3.71
CA ALA A 53 0.93 -4.17 4.35
C ALA A 53 0.31 -5.58 4.45
N LEU A 54 0.50 -6.44 3.44
CA LEU A 54 0.05 -7.84 3.48
C LEU A 54 0.80 -8.66 4.55
N ARG A 55 2.12 -8.46 4.69
CA ARG A 55 2.89 -9.11 5.75
C ARG A 55 2.41 -8.69 7.14
N GLU A 56 2.06 -7.42 7.30
CA GLU A 56 1.50 -6.88 8.55
C GLU A 56 0.11 -7.48 8.83
N LEU A 57 -0.79 -7.52 7.84
CA LEU A 57 -2.11 -8.14 7.96
C LEU A 57 -2.02 -9.63 8.34
N ALA A 58 -1.09 -10.36 7.72
CA ALA A 58 -0.88 -11.78 7.98
C ALA A 58 -0.10 -12.05 9.28
N GLY A 59 0.39 -11.02 9.97
CA GLY A 59 1.17 -11.18 11.21
C GLY A 59 2.58 -11.76 11.01
N ILE A 60 3.12 -11.70 9.80
CA ILE A 60 4.43 -12.28 9.42
C ILE A 60 5.51 -11.23 9.10
N ALA A 61 5.23 -9.95 9.32
CA ALA A 61 6.20 -8.88 9.05
C ALA A 61 7.53 -9.09 9.80
N ASP A 62 7.46 -9.58 11.04
CA ASP A 62 8.62 -9.81 11.89
C ASP A 62 9.24 -11.22 11.80
N HIS A 63 8.64 -12.09 10.99
CA HIS A 63 9.10 -13.47 10.80
C HIS A 63 10.54 -13.50 10.24
N PRO A 64 11.42 -14.42 10.68
CA PRO A 64 12.82 -14.44 10.25
C PRO A 64 13.02 -14.48 8.73
N GLN A 65 12.15 -15.21 8.03
CA GLN A 65 12.15 -15.32 6.57
C GLN A 65 11.76 -14.00 5.90
N SER A 66 10.82 -13.24 6.48
CA SER A 66 10.45 -11.91 5.99
C SER A 66 11.61 -10.92 6.16
N LYS A 67 12.35 -11.02 7.27
CA LYS A 67 13.53 -10.17 7.55
C LYS A 67 14.72 -10.49 6.65
N LYS A 68 14.86 -11.75 6.21
CA LYS A 68 15.88 -12.17 5.22
C LYS A 68 15.65 -11.51 3.84
N PHE A 69 14.41 -11.15 3.51
CA PHE A 69 14.02 -10.51 2.25
C PHE A 69 13.27 -9.20 2.51
N PRO A 70 13.98 -8.13 2.89
CA PRO A 70 13.37 -6.84 3.21
C PRO A 70 12.78 -6.19 1.95
N LEU A 71 11.62 -5.56 2.08
CA LEU A 71 10.92 -4.89 0.98
C LEU A 71 11.34 -3.42 0.81
N GLY A 72 12.21 -2.88 1.68
CA GLY A 72 12.75 -1.53 1.56
C GLY A 72 11.77 -0.39 1.85
N VAL A 73 10.59 -0.67 2.41
CA VAL A 73 9.58 0.36 2.74
C VAL A 73 10.00 1.11 4.00
N ALA A 74 10.25 2.41 3.86
CA ALA A 74 10.50 3.29 4.99
C ALA A 74 9.26 3.38 5.90
N ASP A 75 9.45 3.56 7.21
CA ASP A 75 8.32 3.58 8.15
C ASP A 75 7.30 4.69 7.84
N ALA A 76 7.78 5.84 7.37
CA ALA A 76 6.95 6.97 6.96
C ALA A 76 6.05 6.67 5.74
N ASP A 77 6.46 5.69 4.90
CA ASP A 77 5.79 5.33 3.65
C ASP A 77 4.86 4.13 3.82
N ARG A 78 4.79 3.54 5.02
CA ARG A 78 3.88 2.42 5.31
C ARG A 78 2.43 2.87 5.20
N LEU A 79 1.63 2.09 4.48
CA LEU A 79 0.20 2.35 4.24
C LEU A 79 -0.62 2.05 5.50
N ARG A 80 -0.77 3.04 6.39
CA ARG A 80 -1.48 2.89 7.66
C ARG A 80 -2.99 2.74 7.40
N GLY A 81 -3.62 1.75 8.03
CA GLY A 81 -5.06 1.53 7.90
C GLY A 81 -5.52 1.10 6.51
N LEU A 82 -4.64 0.51 5.69
CA LEU A 82 -4.99 0.04 4.34
C LEU A 82 -6.16 -0.94 4.37
N TRP A 83 -6.12 -1.88 5.30
CA TRP A 83 -7.08 -2.99 5.36
C TRP A 83 -8.36 -2.69 6.13
N GLY A 84 -8.50 -1.56 6.82
CA GLY A 84 -9.72 -1.23 7.57
C GLY A 84 -9.43 -0.58 8.90
#